data_AF-A0A918NNI0-F1
#
_entry.id   AF-A0A918NNI0-F1
#
_cell.length_a   1.000
_cell.length_b   1.000
_cell.length_c   1.000
_cell.angle_alpha   90.00
_cell.angle_beta   90.00
_cell.angle_gamma   90.00
#
_symmetry.space_group_name_H-M   'P 1'
#
loop_
_entity.id
_entity.type
_entity.pdbx_description
1 polymer ?
#
loop_
_entity_poly.entity_id
_entity_poly.type
_entity_poly.pdbx_seq_one_letter_code
_entity_poly.pdbx_strand_id
1 'polypeptide(L)'
;MDDEEALRRYGLHPAAADLDEIRELLRRETASERRAQGDGDTELMKLFCVQLFNCGDLEDALLVWDAKSAGFDAACSIDIQLLLGRGLEAVKAHLATRSAPSAAAALHRLRELERDGEFEDFSVREHSAFYDSYYGDR
;
A
#
# COMPACT_ATOMS: atom_id res chain seq x y z
N MET A 1 -16.59 3.14 8.67
CA MET A 1 -15.86 4.18 7.93
C MET A 1 -15.70 3.60 6.54
N ASP A 2 -16.20 4.31 5.54
CA ASP A 2 -15.97 4.03 4.14
C ASP A 2 -14.77 4.88 3.64
N ASP A 3 -14.39 4.69 2.37
CA ASP A 3 -13.28 5.38 1.73
C ASP A 3 -13.51 6.89 1.62
N GLU A 4 -14.73 7.34 1.33
CA GLU A 4 -15.05 8.78 1.30
C GLU A 4 -14.87 9.45 2.67
N GLU A 5 -15.34 8.83 3.75
CA GLU A 5 -15.18 9.38 5.09
C GLU A 5 -13.72 9.37 5.54
N ALA A 6 -12.96 8.32 5.21
CA ALA A 6 -11.53 8.27 5.43
C ALA A 6 -10.78 9.36 4.64
N LEU A 7 -11.15 9.59 3.38
CA LEU A 7 -10.55 10.62 2.54
C LEU A 7 -10.85 12.02 3.07
N ARG A 8 -12.09 12.31 3.50
CA ARG A 8 -12.45 13.59 4.13
C ARG A 8 -11.70 13.82 5.43
N ARG A 9 -11.47 12.76 6.22
CA ARG A 9 -10.84 12.85 7.54
C ARG A 9 -9.33 13.03 7.45
N TYR A 10 -8.66 12.25 6.61
CA TYR A 10 -7.21 12.17 6.58
C TYR A 10 -6.57 12.81 5.33
N GLY A 11 -7.36 13.06 4.29
CA GLY A 11 -6.83 13.42 2.97
C GLY A 11 -6.00 12.29 2.33
N LEU A 12 -5.33 12.57 1.22
CA LEU A 12 -4.38 11.62 0.61
C LEU A 12 -2.99 11.71 1.21
N HIS A 13 -2.68 12.86 1.83
CA HIS A 13 -1.40 13.16 2.46
C HIS A 13 -1.66 13.38 3.95
N PRO A 14 -1.82 12.29 4.73
CA PRO A 14 -2.22 12.39 6.13
C PRO A 14 -1.16 13.08 6.99
N ALA A 15 -1.59 13.70 8.07
CA ALA A 15 -0.67 14.20 9.07
C ALA A 15 -0.02 13.03 9.84
N ALA A 16 1.20 13.23 10.34
CA ALA A 16 1.92 12.20 11.09
C ALA A 16 1.14 11.67 12.32
N ALA A 17 0.26 12.49 12.90
CA ALA A 17 -0.57 12.11 14.04
C ALA A 17 -1.66 11.08 13.70
N ASP A 18 -2.05 10.98 12.43
CA ASP A 18 -3.13 10.09 11.98
C ASP A 18 -2.61 8.72 11.48
N LEU A 19 -1.31 8.61 11.22
CA LEU A 19 -0.70 7.41 10.61
C LEU A 19 -0.92 6.14 11.43
N ASP A 20 -0.85 6.22 12.75
CA ASP A 20 -1.04 5.05 13.60
C ASP A 20 -2.48 4.53 13.55
N GLU A 21 -3.46 5.43 13.44
CA GLU A 21 -4.88 5.05 13.25
C GLU A 21 -5.10 4.46 11.85
N ILE A 22 -4.53 5.06 10.80
CA ILE A 22 -4.59 4.55 9.43
C ILE A 22 -4.01 3.13 9.34
N ARG A 23 -2.84 2.91 9.96
CA ARG A 23 -2.19 1.58 10.01
C ARG A 23 -3.09 0.56 10.69
N GLU A 24 -3.73 0.92 11.80
CA GLU A 24 -4.59 0.01 12.54
C GLU A 24 -5.88 -0.32 11.77
N LEU A 25 -6.49 0.68 11.12
CA LEU A 25 -7.65 0.47 10.27
C LEU A 25 -7.31 -0.44 9.08
N LEU A 26 -6.16 -0.21 8.42
CA LEU A 26 -5.71 -1.07 7.32
C LEU A 26 -5.47 -2.52 7.78
N ARG A 27 -4.87 -2.74 8.97
CA ARG A 27 -4.72 -4.09 9.55
C ARG A 27 -6.07 -4.75 9.79
N ARG A 28 -7.05 -3.99 10.30
CA ARG A 28 -8.40 -4.51 10.56
C ARG A 28 -9.08 -4.97 9.27
N GLU A 29 -9.10 -4.12 8.24
CA GLU A 29 -9.72 -4.47 6.94
C GLU A 29 -8.99 -5.62 6.26
N THR A 30 -7.66 -5.62 6.28
CA THR A 30 -6.82 -6.73 5.81
C THR A 30 -7.16 -8.04 6.52
N ALA A 31 -7.34 -8.01 7.83
CA ALA A 31 -7.71 -9.19 8.60
C ALA A 31 -9.15 -9.66 8.29
N SER A 32 -10.07 -8.75 7.93
CA SER A 32 -11.41 -9.10 7.47
C SER A 32 -11.36 -9.78 6.11
N GLU A 33 -10.68 -9.20 5.12
CA GLU A 33 -10.54 -9.77 3.78
C GLU A 33 -9.89 -11.17 3.79
N ARG A 34 -8.91 -11.39 4.69
CA ARG A 34 -8.30 -12.72 4.87
C ARG A 34 -9.25 -13.77 5.47
N ARG A 35 -10.27 -13.36 6.22
CA ARG A 35 -11.24 -14.30 6.83
C ARG A 35 -12.21 -14.83 5.78
N ALA A 36 -12.76 -13.95 4.96
CA ALA A 36 -13.57 -14.30 3.80
C ALA A 36 -13.44 -13.20 2.75
N GLN A 37 -13.36 -13.62 1.49
CA GLN A 37 -13.28 -12.69 0.37
C GLN A 37 -14.50 -11.77 0.35
N GLY A 38 -14.26 -10.45 0.30
CA GLY A 38 -15.30 -9.42 0.32
C GLY A 38 -15.75 -8.99 1.72
N ASP A 39 -15.20 -9.56 2.80
CA ASP A 39 -15.46 -9.08 4.17
C ASP A 39 -14.67 -7.80 4.49
N GLY A 40 -13.55 -7.56 3.80
CA GLY A 40 -12.80 -6.31 3.90
C GLY A 40 -13.22 -5.33 2.81
N ASP A 41 -13.22 -4.04 3.14
CA ASP A 41 -13.46 -3.00 2.14
C ASP A 41 -12.17 -2.73 1.34
N THR A 42 -12.09 -3.29 0.13
CA THR A 42 -10.88 -3.23 -0.70
C THR A 42 -10.59 -1.82 -1.25
N GLU A 43 -11.61 -0.98 -1.45
CA GLU A 43 -11.43 0.42 -1.86
C GLU A 43 -10.86 1.24 -0.70
N LEU A 44 -11.38 1.01 0.52
CA LEU A 44 -10.83 1.62 1.73
C LEU A 44 -9.38 1.15 2.00
N MET A 45 -9.11 -0.15 1.83
CA MET A 45 -7.74 -0.69 1.95
C MET A 45 -6.80 -0.02 0.96
N LYS A 46 -7.22 0.14 -0.30
CA LYS A 46 -6.45 0.83 -1.34
C LYS A 46 -6.16 2.27 -0.96
N LEU A 47 -7.16 3.02 -0.47
CA LEU A 47 -6.97 4.39 0.00
C LEU A 47 -5.93 4.48 1.12
N PHE A 48 -6.00 3.60 2.12
CA PHE A 48 -5.00 3.58 3.19
C PHE A 48 -3.60 3.24 2.65
N CYS A 49 -3.48 2.32 1.69
CA CYS A 49 -2.20 2.04 1.04
C CYS A 49 -1.63 3.26 0.32
N VAL A 50 -2.47 4.06 -0.35
CA VAL A 50 -2.07 5.33 -0.99
C VAL A 50 -1.59 6.36 0.04
N GLN A 51 -2.30 6.50 1.15
CA GLN A 51 -1.93 7.42 2.23
C GLN A 51 -0.57 7.05 2.84
N LEU A 52 -0.32 5.75 3.08
CA LEU A 52 0.97 5.27 3.59
C LEU A 52 2.09 5.42 2.55
N PHE A 53 1.79 5.17 1.28
CA PHE A 53 2.70 5.43 0.17
C PHE A 53 3.16 6.91 0.14
N ASN A 54 2.22 7.84 0.28
CA ASN A 54 2.51 9.28 0.29
C ASN A 54 3.32 9.71 1.52
N CYS A 55 3.16 9.05 2.66
CA CYS A 55 4.01 9.27 3.83
C CYS A 55 5.46 8.80 3.60
N GLY A 56 5.66 7.72 2.83
CA GLY A 56 6.98 7.21 2.50
C GLY A 56 7.75 6.68 3.70
N ASP A 57 7.08 6.04 4.66
CA ASP A 57 7.74 5.28 5.71
C ASP A 57 8.04 3.86 5.20
N LEU A 58 9.28 3.39 5.38
CA LEU A 58 9.69 2.06 4.91
C LEU A 58 9.04 0.94 5.72
N GLU A 59 8.67 1.19 6.98
CA GLU A 59 7.99 0.19 7.82
C GLU A 59 6.60 -0.16 7.28
N ASP A 60 5.98 0.75 6.51
CA ASP A 60 4.64 0.54 5.96
C ASP A 60 4.64 -0.39 4.73
N ALA A 61 5.79 -0.63 4.10
CA ALA A 61 5.88 -1.50 2.92
C ALA A 61 5.36 -2.92 3.18
N LEU A 62 5.61 -3.46 4.38
CA LEU A 62 5.08 -4.78 4.76
C LEU A 62 3.57 -4.76 5.02
N LEU A 63 3.06 -3.67 5.58
CA LEU A 63 1.63 -3.53 5.83
C LEU A 63 0.86 -3.44 4.50
N VAL A 64 1.38 -2.66 3.53
CA VAL A 64 0.80 -2.57 2.18
C VAL A 64 0.88 -3.92 1.46
N TRP A 65 2.00 -4.66 1.59
CA TRP A 65 2.11 -6.01 1.05
C TRP A 65 1.07 -6.96 1.65
N ASP A 66 0.90 -6.92 2.98
CA ASP A 66 -0.05 -7.77 3.68
C ASP A 66 -1.50 -7.48 3.24
N ALA A 67 -1.83 -6.21 2.99
CA ALA A 67 -3.11 -5.78 2.44
C ALA A 67 -3.30 -6.29 1.00
N LYS A 68 -2.33 -6.05 0.10
CA LYS A 68 -2.38 -6.54 -1.29
C LYS A 68 -2.53 -8.06 -1.37
N SER A 69 -1.90 -8.79 -0.47
CA SER A 69 -1.92 -10.26 -0.47
C SER A 69 -3.10 -10.87 0.30
N ALA A 70 -4.05 -10.05 0.77
CA ALA A 70 -5.14 -10.50 1.65
C ALA A 70 -6.18 -11.40 0.96
N GLY A 71 -6.40 -11.21 -0.33
CA GLY A 71 -7.43 -11.89 -1.11
C GLY A 71 -7.26 -11.59 -2.60
N PHE A 72 -8.08 -12.22 -3.45
CA PHE A 72 -8.03 -11.99 -4.90
C PHE A 72 -8.40 -10.54 -5.24
N ASP A 73 -9.46 -10.02 -4.63
CA ASP A 73 -9.95 -8.66 -4.90
C ASP A 73 -8.91 -7.63 -4.46
N ALA A 74 -8.34 -7.78 -3.25
CA ALA A 74 -7.24 -6.92 -2.80
C ALA A 74 -5.99 -7.01 -3.70
N ALA A 75 -5.65 -8.20 -4.20
CA ALA A 75 -4.51 -8.40 -5.08
C ALA A 75 -4.68 -7.69 -6.43
N CYS A 76 -5.91 -7.60 -6.92
CA CYS A 76 -6.28 -6.88 -8.14
C CYS A 76 -6.44 -5.37 -7.93
N SER A 77 -6.94 -4.93 -6.77
CA SER A 77 -7.25 -3.52 -6.49
C SER A 77 -6.04 -2.70 -6.00
N ILE A 78 -5.11 -3.33 -5.28
CA ILE A 78 -3.97 -2.63 -4.66
C ILE A 78 -2.73 -2.80 -5.54
N ASP A 79 -2.23 -1.72 -6.12
CA ASP A 79 -1.05 -1.75 -6.98
C ASP A 79 0.22 -2.13 -6.19
N ILE A 80 1.13 -2.88 -6.83
CA ILE A 80 2.41 -3.26 -6.20
C ILE A 80 3.31 -2.04 -6.00
N GLN A 81 3.16 -1.01 -6.83
CA GLN A 81 3.86 0.26 -6.76
C GLN A 81 3.60 1.01 -5.44
N LEU A 82 2.46 0.75 -4.76
CA LEU A 82 2.13 1.36 -3.47
C LEU A 82 3.06 0.92 -2.32
N LEU A 83 3.83 -0.16 -2.49
CA LEU A 83 4.89 -0.53 -1.53
C LEU A 83 6.07 0.46 -1.62
N LEU A 84 6.20 1.19 -2.71
CA LEU A 84 7.42 1.87 -3.13
C LEU A 84 7.46 3.35 -2.73
N GLY A 85 6.85 3.75 -1.61
CA GLY A 85 6.77 5.16 -1.16
C GLY A 85 8.14 5.85 -0.96
N ARG A 86 9.23 5.07 -0.88
CA ARG A 86 10.63 5.57 -0.86
C ARG A 86 11.47 5.13 -2.05
N GLY A 87 10.83 4.62 -3.09
CA GLY A 87 11.47 4.04 -4.27
C GLY A 87 11.85 2.58 -4.11
N LEU A 88 12.07 1.92 -5.24
CA LEU A 88 12.29 0.47 -5.34
C LEU A 88 13.52 0.00 -4.53
N GLU A 89 14.67 0.65 -4.69
CA GLU A 89 15.91 0.23 -4.04
C GLU A 89 15.83 0.32 -2.51
N ALA A 90 15.29 1.43 -1.98
CA ALA A 90 15.18 1.64 -0.54
C ALA A 90 14.26 0.57 0.10
N VAL A 91 13.16 0.25 -0.57
CA VAL A 91 12.20 -0.77 -0.11
C VAL A 91 12.79 -2.17 -0.21
N LYS A 92 13.45 -2.53 -1.32
CA LYS A 92 14.14 -3.84 -1.42
C LYS A 92 15.20 -4.00 -0.33
N ALA A 93 16.02 -2.97 -0.10
CA ALA A 93 17.04 -2.99 0.94
C ALA A 93 16.42 -3.17 2.34
N HIS A 94 15.34 -2.44 2.63
CA HIS A 94 14.60 -2.57 3.88
C HIS A 94 14.01 -3.98 4.07
N LEU A 95 13.34 -4.53 3.06
CA LEU A 95 12.75 -5.87 3.13
C LEU A 95 13.81 -6.95 3.35
N ALA A 96 15.00 -6.77 2.76
CA ALA A 96 16.11 -7.71 2.91
C ALA A 96 16.66 -7.79 4.35
N THR A 97 16.44 -6.78 5.20
CA THR A 97 16.85 -6.82 6.61
C THR A 97 15.83 -7.49 7.53
N ARG A 98 14.66 -7.90 7.01
CA ARG A 98 13.55 -8.45 7.80
C ARG A 98 13.53 -9.97 7.68
N SER A 99 13.35 -10.65 8.79
CA SER A 99 13.27 -12.13 8.84
C SER A 99 11.84 -12.67 8.64
N ALA A 100 10.85 -11.80 8.45
CA ALA A 100 9.46 -12.21 8.29
C ALA A 100 9.24 -12.91 6.94
N PRO A 101 8.47 -14.02 6.87
CA PRO A 101 8.14 -14.68 5.61
C PRO A 101 7.46 -13.77 4.59
N SER A 102 6.60 -12.85 5.05
CA SER A 102 5.96 -11.85 4.20
C SER A 102 6.98 -10.90 3.55
N ALA A 103 8.03 -10.52 4.27
CA ALA A 103 9.10 -9.69 3.72
C ALA A 103 9.88 -10.39 2.61
N ALA A 104 10.20 -11.68 2.80
CA ALA A 104 10.85 -12.48 1.77
C ALA A 104 9.97 -12.64 0.52
N ALA A 105 8.65 -12.86 0.70
CA ALA A 105 7.70 -12.97 -0.40
C ALA A 105 7.54 -11.64 -1.18
N ALA A 106 7.41 -10.52 -0.47
CA ALA A 106 7.35 -9.19 -1.07
C ALA A 106 8.63 -8.89 -1.87
N LEU A 107 9.81 -9.14 -1.27
CA LEU A 107 11.10 -8.92 -1.92
C LEU A 107 11.28 -9.81 -3.15
N HIS A 108 10.87 -11.07 -3.07
CA HIS A 108 10.89 -11.98 -4.23
C HIS A 108 10.03 -11.42 -5.36
N ARG A 109 8.79 -11.03 -5.07
CA ARG A 109 7.87 -10.50 -6.07
C ARG A 109 8.37 -9.22 -6.72
N LEU A 110 8.93 -8.29 -5.94
CA LEU A 110 9.53 -7.07 -6.47
C LEU A 110 10.70 -7.36 -7.42
N ARG A 111 11.54 -8.35 -7.10
CA ARG A 111 12.67 -8.73 -7.96
C ARG A 111 12.22 -9.39 -9.26
N GLU A 112 11.14 -10.17 -9.25
CA GLU A 112 10.56 -10.72 -10.48
C GLU A 112 10.08 -9.60 -11.40
N LEU A 113 9.25 -8.70 -10.86
CA LEU A 113 8.69 -7.58 -11.61
C LEU A 113 9.75 -6.62 -12.14
N GLU A 114 10.79 -6.35 -11.34
CA GLU A 114 11.93 -5.56 -11.77
C GLU A 114 12.64 -6.18 -12.97
N ARG A 115 12.81 -7.52 -13.00
CA ARG A 115 13.42 -8.21 -14.14
C ARG A 115 12.54 -8.17 -15.39
N ASP A 116 11.23 -8.06 -15.20
CA ASP A 116 10.24 -7.97 -16.28
C ASP A 116 10.04 -6.52 -16.76
N GLY A 117 10.74 -5.54 -16.18
CA GLY A 117 10.72 -4.13 -16.59
C GLY A 117 9.57 -3.30 -16.00
N GLU A 118 8.80 -3.85 -15.06
CA GLU A 118 7.60 -3.20 -14.47
C GLU A 118 7.88 -1.80 -13.88
N PHE A 119 9.12 -1.55 -13.43
CA PHE A 119 9.51 -0.33 -12.72
C PHE A 119 10.42 0.61 -13.51
N GLU A 120 10.66 0.39 -14.81
CA GLU A 120 11.62 1.18 -15.61
C GLU A 120 11.31 2.69 -15.63
N ASP A 121 10.02 3.05 -15.68
CA ASP A 121 9.54 4.44 -15.66
C ASP A 121 8.86 4.82 -14.33
N PHE A 122 9.00 4.00 -13.29
CA PHE A 122 8.35 4.27 -12.02
C PHE A 122 9.03 5.44 -11.29
N SER A 123 8.23 6.44 -10.88
CA SER A 123 8.66 7.46 -9.94
C SER A 123 7.63 7.67 -8.82
N VAL A 124 8.13 7.83 -7.59
CA VAL A 124 7.28 8.07 -6.42
C VAL A 124 6.41 9.32 -6.62
N ARG A 125 7.01 10.37 -7.17
CA ARG A 125 6.35 11.66 -7.41
C ARG A 125 5.21 11.55 -8.42
N GLU A 126 5.44 10.91 -9.57
CA GLU A 126 4.40 10.79 -10.60
C GLU A 126 3.29 9.85 -10.16
N HIS A 127 3.62 8.78 -9.43
CA HIS A 127 2.63 7.87 -8.88
C HIS A 127 1.78 8.53 -7.78
N SER A 128 2.39 9.36 -6.92
CA SER A 128 1.67 10.19 -5.95
C SER A 128 0.72 11.17 -6.65
N ALA A 129 1.21 11.89 -7.67
CA ALA A 129 0.40 12.83 -8.45
C ALA A 129 -0.75 12.15 -9.24
N PHE A 130 -0.54 10.91 -9.71
CA PHE A 130 -1.59 10.11 -10.32
C PHE A 130 -2.74 9.88 -9.33
N TYR A 131 -2.41 9.48 -8.09
CA TYR A 131 -3.41 9.25 -7.06
C TYR A 131 -4.08 10.53 -6.56
N ASP A 132 -3.35 11.65 -6.52
CA ASP A 132 -3.93 12.98 -6.26
C ASP A 132 -5.02 13.32 -7.28
N SER A 133 -4.78 13.03 -8.57
CA SER A 133 -5.79 13.23 -9.62
C SER A 133 -6.95 12.25 -9.48
N TYR A 134 -6.65 10.95 -9.28
CA TYR A 134 -7.65 9.89 -9.21
C TYR A 134 -8.67 10.07 -8.07
N TYR A 135 -8.23 10.55 -6.90
CA TYR A 135 -9.12 10.84 -5.77
C TYR A 135 -9.58 12.30 -5.71
N GLY A 136 -8.93 13.22 -6.44
CA GLY A 136 -9.34 14.62 -6.52
C GLY A 136 -10.57 14.87 -7.39
N ASP A 137 -10.88 13.95 -8.31
CA ASP A 137 -12.07 13.98 -9.18
C ASP A 137 -13.33 13.36 -8.52
N ARG A 138 -13.28 13.03 -7.22
CA ARG A 138 -14.38 12.44 -6.45
C ARG A 138 -15.18 13.46 -5.63
#